data_AF-A0A920E2T9-F1
#
_entry.id   AF-A0A920E2T9-F1
#
_cell.length_a   1.000
_cell.length_b   1.000
_cell.length_c   1.000
_cell.angle_alpha   90.00
_cell.angle_beta   90.00
_cell.angle_gamma   90.00
#
_symmetry.space_group_name_H-M   'P 1'
#
loop_
_entity.id
_entity.type
_entity.pdbx_description
1 polymer ?
#
loop_
_entity_poly.entity_id
_entity_poly.type
_entity_poly.pdbx_seq_one_letter_code
_entity_poly.pdbx_strand_id
1 'polypeptide(L)'
;MSKRQVKKEQRDRIEAWRKDAETLSYEEAMQALDLLLAELQNDSVPLADLQQKVLHGEVYLNRCQSLLDSVEQSIVELDPTTLKATTDA
;
A
#
# COMPACT_ATOMS: atom_id res chain seq x y z
N MET A 1 28.21 -10.63 5.67
CA MET A 1 27.00 -10.50 6.53
C MET A 1 26.22 -11.82 6.52
N SER A 2 25.59 -12.21 7.63
CA SER A 2 24.86 -13.50 7.70
C SER A 2 23.52 -13.43 6.97
N LYS A 3 23.11 -14.51 6.27
CA LYS A 3 21.81 -14.59 5.56
C LYS A 3 20.61 -14.28 6.46
N ARG A 4 20.73 -14.55 7.77
CA ARG A 4 19.69 -14.24 8.78
C ARG A 4 19.53 -12.74 9.01
N GLN A 5 20.63 -11.99 8.93
CA GLN A 5 20.67 -10.56 9.19
C GLN A 5 20.04 -9.77 8.04
N VAL A 6 20.36 -10.14 6.80
CA VAL A 6 19.75 -9.56 5.58
C VAL A 6 18.23 -9.76 5.55
N LYS A 7 17.74 -10.95 5.93
CA LYS A 7 16.29 -11.20 6.03
C LYS A 7 15.59 -10.36 7.09
N LYS A 8 16.28 -10.03 8.19
CA LYS A 8 15.73 -9.19 9.24
C LYS A 8 15.62 -7.74 8.75
N GLU A 9 16.70 -7.20 8.18
CA GLU A 9 16.72 -5.84 7.63
C GLU A 9 15.65 -5.62 6.56
N GLN A 10 15.42 -6.60 5.68
CA GLN A 10 14.35 -6.52 4.69
C GLN A 10 12.96 -6.49 5.32
N ARG A 11 12.71 -7.29 6.36
CA ARG A 11 11.43 -7.26 7.10
C ARG A 11 11.22 -5.92 7.79
N ASP A 12 12.26 -5.40 8.45
CA ASP A 12 12.19 -4.13 9.15
C ASP A 12 11.90 -2.97 8.17
N ARG A 13 12.46 -3.01 6.95
CA ARG A 13 12.14 -2.05 5.88
C ARG A 13 10.70 -2.14 5.40
N ILE A 14 10.19 -3.35 5.15
CA ILE A 14 8.79 -3.55 4.73
C ILE A 14 7.83 -3.04 5.81
N GLU A 15 8.14 -3.27 7.08
CA GLU A 15 7.34 -2.79 8.19
C GLU A 15 7.32 -1.26 8.27
N ALA A 16 8.46 -0.60 8.03
CA ALA A 16 8.52 0.86 7.95
C ALA A 16 7.63 1.39 6.82
N TRP A 17 7.74 0.81 5.62
CA TRP A 17 6.90 1.20 4.47
C TRP A 17 5.41 1.02 4.74
N ARG A 18 5.02 -0.05 5.44
CA ARG A 18 3.62 -0.28 5.82
C ARG A 18 3.11 0.84 6.73
N LYS A 19 3.88 1.21 7.75
CA LYS A 19 3.54 2.31 8.65
C LYS A 19 3.45 3.65 7.93
N ASP A 20 4.35 3.92 6.99
CA ASP A 20 4.29 5.13 6.18
C ASP A 20 3.01 5.14 5.32
N ALA A 21 2.72 4.02 4.65
CA ALA A 21 1.54 3.87 3.79
C ALA A 21 0.20 3.95 4.55
N GLU A 22 0.14 3.50 5.81
CA GLU A 22 -1.06 3.61 6.66
C GLU A 22 -1.55 5.05 6.82
N THR A 23 -0.65 6.03 6.74
CA THR A 23 -0.98 7.46 6.88
C THR A 23 -1.49 8.10 5.59
N LEU A 24 -1.32 7.44 4.44
CA LEU A 24 -1.67 7.99 3.14
C LEU A 24 -3.15 7.83 2.83
N SER A 25 -3.74 8.85 2.22
CA SER A 25 -5.01 8.75 1.51
C SER A 25 -4.89 7.88 0.26
N TYR A 26 -6.02 7.56 -0.39
CA TYR A 26 -6.04 6.77 -1.62
C TYR A 26 -5.23 7.46 -2.73
N GLU A 27 -5.46 8.77 -2.90
CA GLU A 27 -4.79 9.58 -3.93
C GLU A 27 -3.28 9.66 -3.68
N GLU A 28 -2.85 9.85 -2.43
CA GLU A 28 -1.43 9.89 -2.07
C GLU A 28 -0.75 8.53 -2.25
N ALA A 29 -1.39 7.44 -1.86
CA ALA A 29 -0.86 6.08 -2.05
C ALA A 29 -0.74 5.73 -3.54
N MET A 30 -1.73 6.13 -4.36
CA MET A 30 -1.70 5.95 -5.81
C MET A 30 -0.59 6.79 -6.45
N GLN A 31 -0.45 8.05 -6.07
CA GLN A 31 0.61 8.92 -6.57
C GLN A 31 2.01 8.39 -6.20
N ALA A 32 2.18 7.88 -4.97
CA ALA A 32 3.44 7.28 -4.55
C ALA A 32 3.78 6.02 -5.36
N LEU A 33 2.77 5.21 -5.70
CA LEU A 33 2.93 4.07 -6.59
C LEU A 33 3.33 4.50 -8.01
N ASP A 34 2.69 5.52 -8.58
CA ASP A 34 3.00 6.04 -9.91
C ASP A 34 4.45 6.55 -10.00
N LEU A 35 4.92 7.25 -8.98
CA LEU A 35 6.33 7.68 -8.89
C LEU A 35 7.28 6.47 -8.88
N LEU A 36 6.97 5.46 -8.08
CA LEU A 36 7.77 4.24 -8.02
C LEU A 36 7.76 3.47 -9.35
N LEU A 37 6.63 3.43 -10.05
CA LEU A 37 6.53 2.83 -11.38
C LEU A 37 7.33 3.60 -12.41
N ALA A 38 7.28 4.93 -12.41
CA ALA A 38 8.09 5.77 -13.30
C ALA A 38 9.59 5.52 -13.09
N GLU A 39 10.02 5.32 -11.85
CA GLU A 39 11.39 4.93 -11.55
C GLU A 39 11.74 3.53 -12.04
N LEU A 40 10.84 2.56 -11.92
CA LEU A 40 11.04 1.18 -12.39
C LEU A 40 11.10 1.07 -13.91
N GLN A 41 10.39 1.95 -14.62
CA GLN A 41 10.38 2.04 -16.08
C GLN A 41 11.65 2.68 -16.66
N ASN A 42 12.52 3.22 -15.81
CA ASN A 42 13.82 3.71 -16.22
C ASN A 42 14.81 2.52 -16.33
N ASP A 43 15.37 2.30 -17.52
CA ASP A 43 16.29 1.19 -17.86
C ASP A 43 17.62 1.18 -17.06
N SER A 44 17.82 2.13 -16.14
CA SER A 44 19.04 2.29 -15.35
C SER A 44 18.98 1.67 -13.94
N VAL A 45 17.86 1.08 -13.51
CA VAL A 45 17.72 0.56 -12.13
C VAL A 45 18.46 -0.78 -11.95
N PRO A 46 19.40 -0.88 -10.98
CA PRO A 46 20.07 -2.15 -10.66
C PRO A 46 19.07 -3.23 -10.19
N LEU A 47 19.33 -4.50 -10.53
CA LEU A 47 18.44 -5.63 -10.18
C LEU A 47 18.12 -5.74 -8.68
N ALA A 48 19.09 -5.46 -7.82
CA ALA A 48 18.89 -5.47 -6.37
C ALA A 48 17.89 -4.39 -5.92
N ASP A 49 17.87 -3.25 -6.60
CA ASP A 49 16.96 -2.14 -6.32
C ASP A 49 15.58 -2.41 -6.93
N LEU A 50 15.51 -3.08 -8.08
CA LEU A 50 14.24 -3.54 -8.69
C LEU A 50 13.43 -4.37 -7.69
N GLN A 51 14.04 -5.37 -7.05
CA GLN A 51 13.32 -6.22 -6.09
C GLN A 51 12.78 -5.43 -4.90
N GLN A 52 13.55 -4.46 -4.39
CA GLN A 52 13.12 -3.62 -3.27
C GLN A 52 11.98 -2.69 -3.67
N LYS A 53 12.06 -2.08 -4.87
CA LYS A 53 11.01 -1.22 -5.39
C LYS A 53 9.71 -1.97 -5.63
N VAL A 54 9.77 -3.18 -6.19
CA VAL A 54 8.57 -4.03 -6.36
C VAL A 54 7.88 -4.29 -5.02
N LEU A 55 8.63 -4.71 -4.00
CA LEU A 55 8.07 -4.95 -2.66
C LEU A 55 7.48 -3.68 -2.04
N HIS A 56 8.07 -2.52 -2.28
CA HIS A 56 7.53 -1.25 -1.81
C HIS A 56 6.24 -0.86 -2.56
N GLY A 57 6.20 -1.07 -3.88
CA GLY A 57 4.99 -0.89 -4.69
C GLY A 57 3.83 -1.79 -4.23
N GLU A 58 4.11 -3.04 -3.87
CA GLU A 58 3.10 -3.94 -3.27
C GLU A 58 2.51 -3.37 -1.97
N VAL A 59 3.30 -2.65 -1.17
CA VAL A 59 2.79 -1.99 0.04
C VAL A 59 1.80 -0.86 -0.31
N TYR A 60 2.12 0.00 -1.28
CA TYR A 60 1.20 1.04 -1.73
C TYR A 60 -0.07 0.49 -2.38
N LEU A 61 0.04 -0.57 -3.19
CA LEU A 61 -1.12 -1.27 -3.76
C LEU A 61 -2.04 -1.84 -2.68
N ASN A 62 -1.47 -2.48 -1.65
CA ASN A 62 -2.25 -3.01 -0.53
C ASN A 62 -3.00 -1.89 0.21
N ARG A 63 -2.37 -0.73 0.43
CA ARG A 63 -3.04 0.43 1.03
C ARG A 63 -4.22 0.90 0.18
N CYS A 64 -4.02 1.04 -1.13
CA CYS A 64 -5.08 1.43 -2.05
C CYS A 64 -6.27 0.46 -1.97
N GLN A 65 -5.99 -0.85 -2.02
CA GLN A 65 -7.03 -1.87 -1.93
C GLN A 65 -7.78 -1.81 -0.59
N SER A 66 -7.08 -1.70 0.54
CA SER A 66 -7.73 -1.64 1.86
C SER A 66 -8.65 -0.41 2.01
N LEU A 67 -8.30 0.72 1.39
CA LEU A 67 -9.15 1.91 1.38
C LEU A 67 -10.42 1.68 0.54
N LEU A 68 -10.29 1.05 -0.63
CA LEU A 68 -11.44 0.69 -1.47
C LEU A 68 -12.35 -0.32 -0.77
N ASP A 69 -11.79 -1.36 -0.15
CA ASP A 69 -12.53 -2.36 0.61
C ASP A 69 -13.32 -1.70 1.76
N SER A 70 -12.71 -0.74 2.47
CA SER A 70 -13.37 0.00 3.54
C SER A 70 -14.54 0.86 3.02
N VAL A 71 -14.41 1.46 1.84
CA VAL A 71 -15.48 2.24 1.22
C VAL A 71 -16.59 1.32 0.74
N GLU A 72 -16.25 0.20 0.10
CA GLU A 72 -17.22 -0.82 -0.33
C GLU A 72 -18.02 -1.32 0.87
N GLN A 73 -17.36 -1.69 1.96
CA GLN A 73 -18.02 -2.12 3.19
C GLN A 73 -18.95 -1.04 3.75
N SER A 74 -18.49 0.22 3.76
CA SER A 74 -19.30 1.34 4.24
C SER A 74 -20.59 1.49 3.41
N ILE A 75 -20.51 1.30 2.09
CA ILE A 75 -21.67 1.33 1.18
C ILE A 75 -22.62 0.16 1.43
N VAL A 76 -22.08 -1.05 1.61
CA VAL A 76 -22.87 -2.27 1.90
C VAL A 76 -23.66 -2.11 3.21
N GLU A 77 -23.10 -1.41 4.19
CA GLU A 77 -23.74 -1.15 5.48
C GLU A 77 -24.75 -0.01 5.47
N LEU A 78 -24.94 0.70 4.35
CA LEU A 78 -25.94 1.77 4.24
C LEU A 78 -27.36 1.20 4.06
N ASP A 79 -28.31 1.78 4.78
CA ASP A 79 -29.72 1.58 4.49
C ASP A 79 -30.05 2.18 3.11
N PRO A 80 -30.65 1.41 2.18
CA PRO A 80 -30.83 1.84 0.80
C PRO A 80 -31.86 2.97 0.62
N THR A 81 -32.66 3.27 1.64
CA THR A 81 -33.70 4.31 1.58
C THR A 81 -33.28 5.62 2.23
N THR A 82 -32.46 5.54 3.28
CA THR A 82 -32.03 6.69 4.09
C THR A 82 -30.56 7.04 3.87
N LEU A 83 -29.78 6.13 3.26
CA LEU A 83 -28.32 6.23 3.09
C LEU A 83 -27.59 6.49 4.40
N LYS A 84 -28.13 5.99 5.51
CA LYS A 84 -27.51 6.03 6.84
C LYS A 84 -26.93 4.67 7.18
N ALA A 85 -25.91 4.64 8.04
CA ALA A 85 -25.35 3.38 8.53
C ALA A 85 -26.43 2.56 9.26
N THR A 86 -26.53 1.28 8.93
CA THR A 86 -27.49 0.35 9.55
C THR A 86 -27.16 -0.01 11.01
N THR A 87 -26.00 0.41 11.50
CA THR A 87 -25.49 0.22 12.87
C THR A 87 -25.92 1.31 13.87
N ASP A 88 -26.68 2.32 13.45
CA ASP A 88 -27.34 3.27 14.37
C ASP A 88 -28.62 2.64 14.98
N ALA A 89 -28.46 1.64 15.87
CA ALA A 89 -29.54 1.08 16.70
C ALA A 89 -29.03 0.67 18.10
#